data_AF-A0A8T2V8N4-F1
#
_entry.id   AF-A0A8T2V8N4-F1
#
_cell.length_a   1.000
_cell.length_b   1.000
_cell.length_c   1.000
_cell.angle_alpha   90.00
_cell.angle_beta   90.00
_cell.angle_gamma   90.00
#
_symmetry.space_group_name_H-M   'P 1'
#
loop_
_entity.id
_entity.type
_entity.pdbx_description
1 polymer ?
#
loop_
_entity_poly.entity_id
_entity_poly.type
_entity_poly.pdbx_seq_one_letter_code
_entity_poly.pdbx_strand_id
1 'polypeptide(L)' 'MREEFWDTAPHYGGKEEIWDALRAAAEAQLDLAQAIVDSAGIIVTSEDMTVCYDERGAKYELPKYVLSEPVNMIKDD' A
#
# COMPACT_ATOMS: atom_id res chain seq x y z
N MET A 1 -1.45 3.40 14.71
CA MET A 1 -0.25 3.39 13.83
C MET A 1 -0.55 3.10 12.36
N ARG A 2 -1.02 1.92 11.92
CA ARG A 2 -1.37 1.71 10.49
C ARG A 2 -2.64 2.47 10.07
N GLU A 3 -3.65 2.51 10.94
CA GLU A 3 -4.94 3.14 10.66
C GLU A 3 -4.84 4.67 10.54
N GLU A 4 -3.99 5.30 11.34
CA GLU A 4 -3.70 6.75 11.24
C GLU A 4 -3.02 7.12 9.91
N PHE A 5 -2.20 6.22 9.37
CA PHE A 5 -1.64 6.42 8.04
C PHE A 5 -2.75 6.38 6.98
N TRP A 6 -3.66 5.40 7.05
CA TRP A 6 -4.78 5.31 6.12
C TRP A 6 -5.77 6.49 6.23
N ASP A 7 -5.95 7.05 7.42
CA ASP A 7 -6.78 8.24 7.65
C ASP A 7 -6.18 9.50 6.99
N THR A 8 -4.84 9.59 6.96
CA THR A 8 -4.11 10.73 6.37
C THR A 8 -3.65 10.48 4.92
N ALA A 9 -3.65 9.24 4.45
CA ALA A 9 -3.31 8.84 3.08
C ALA A 9 -4.03 9.63 1.97
N PRO A 10 -5.37 9.84 2.03
CA PRO A 10 -6.06 10.63 1.00
C PRO A 10 -5.60 12.09 0.94
N HIS A 11 -4.93 12.61 1.98
CA HIS A 11 -4.35 13.95 1.98
C HIS A 11 -3.01 14.05 1.21
N TYR A 12 -2.33 12.93 0.93
CA TYR A 12 -1.08 12.91 0.16
C TYR A 12 -1.27 13.06 -1.36
N GLY A 13 -2.54 13.10 -1.81
CA GLY A 13 -2.90 13.21 -3.23
C GLY A 13 -3.24 11.86 -3.86
N GLY A 14 -3.70 11.91 -5.10
CA GLY A 14 -4.23 10.74 -5.81
C GLY A 14 -5.74 10.58 -5.66
N LYS A 15 -6.27 9.42 -6.06
CA LYS A 15 -7.69 9.07 -5.93
C LYS A 15 -7.91 8.23 -4.67
N GLU A 16 -8.99 8.50 -3.93
CA GLU A 16 -9.36 7.67 -2.77
C GLU A 16 -9.59 6.21 -3.18
N GLU A 17 -10.12 5.98 -4.39
CA GLU A 17 -10.36 4.63 -4.93
C GLU A 17 -9.08 3.80 -5.01
N ILE A 18 -7.96 4.45 -5.36
CA ILE A 18 -6.65 3.79 -5.44
C ILE A 18 -6.10 3.54 -4.04
N TRP A 19 -6.26 4.50 -3.13
CA TRP A 19 -5.89 4.31 -1.73
C TRP A 19 -6.67 3.17 -1.07
N ASP A 20 -7.96 3.04 -1.35
CA ASP A 20 -8.81 1.95 -0.86
C ASP A 20 -8.33 0.59 -1.42
N ALA A 21 -8.07 0.51 -2.72
CA ALA A 21 -7.52 -0.69 -3.34
C ALA A 21 -6.15 -1.07 -2.77
N LEU A 22 -5.26 -0.09 -2.56
CA LEU A 22 -3.94 -0.31 -1.93
C LEU A 22 -4.09 -0.79 -0.48
N ARG A 23 -5.08 -0.28 0.25
CA ARG A 23 -5.38 -0.72 1.61
C ARG A 23 -5.86 -2.16 1.64
N ALA A 24 -6.83 -2.49 0.78
CA ALA A 24 -7.33 -3.84 0.62
C ALA A 24 -6.20 -4.80 0.23
N ALA A 25 -5.32 -4.39 -0.68
CA ALA A 25 -4.16 -5.18 -1.09
C ALA A 25 -3.14 -5.35 0.04
N ALA A 26 -2.89 -4.31 0.84
CA ALA A 26 -2.01 -4.37 2.02
C ALA A 26 -2.56 -5.25 3.17
N GLU A 27 -3.88 -5.43 3.23
CA GLU A 27 -4.54 -6.36 4.17
C GLU A 27 -4.64 -7.79 3.63
N ALA A 28 -4.47 -7.96 2.32
CA ALA A 28 -4.61 -9.24 1.66
C ALA A 28 -3.25 -9.95 1.47
N GLN A 29 -3.32 -11.23 1.09
CA GLN A 29 -2.13 -12.01 0.75
C GLN A 29 -1.59 -11.59 -0.63
N LEU A 30 -0.31 -11.85 -0.89
CA LEU A 30 0.42 -11.48 -2.11
C LEU A 30 -0.36 -11.77 -3.41
N ASP A 31 -0.95 -12.96 -3.54
CA ASP A 31 -1.80 -13.32 -4.69
C ASP A 31 -3.06 -12.45 -4.84
N LEU A 32 -3.73 -12.16 -3.72
CA LEU A 32 -4.95 -11.36 -3.72
C LEU A 32 -4.63 -9.88 -3.91
N ALA A 33 -3.52 -9.41 -3.32
CA ALA A 33 -2.99 -8.07 -3.46
C ALA A 33 -2.70 -7.77 -4.93
N GLN A 34 -2.04 -8.69 -5.65
CA GLN A 34 -1.81 -8.63 -7.09
C GLN A 34 -3.13 -8.52 -7.88
N ALA A 35 -4.15 -9.32 -7.53
CA ALA A 35 -5.45 -9.24 -8.20
C ALA A 35 -6.17 -7.90 -7.96
N ILE A 36 -6.03 -7.33 -6.76
CA ILE A 36 -6.63 -6.03 -6.40
C ILE A 36 -5.94 -4.90 -7.16
N VAL A 37 -4.61 -4.85 -7.19
CA VAL A 37 -3.87 -3.81 -7.92
C VAL A 37 -4.11 -3.90 -9.43
N ASP A 38 -4.15 -5.10 -10.01
CA ASP A 38 -4.47 -5.30 -11.42
C ASP A 38 -5.90 -4.84 -11.74
N SER A 39 -6.87 -5.20 -10.88
CA SER A 39 -8.27 -4.76 -11.04
C SER A 39 -8.45 -3.25 -10.92
N ALA A 40 -7.62 -2.59 -10.11
CA ALA A 40 -7.64 -1.15 -9.91
C ALA A 40 -6.77 -0.36 -10.92
N GLY A 41 -6.09 -1.02 -11.85
CA GLY A 41 -5.20 -0.36 -12.81
C GLY A 41 -3.92 0.21 -12.18
N ILE A 42 -3.49 -0.36 -11.05
CA ILE A 42 -2.32 0.05 -10.29
C ILE A 42 -1.10 -0.72 -10.75
N ILE A 43 -0.07 0.01 -11.15
CA ILE A 43 1.23 -0.48 -11.60
C ILE A 43 2.17 -0.53 -10.39
N VAL A 44 2.40 -1.73 -9.88
CA VAL A 44 3.36 -1.97 -8.79
C VAL A 44 4.78 -1.93 -9.37
N THR A 45 5.60 -1.00 -8.89
CA THR A 45 7.00 -0.85 -9.37
C THR A 45 8.03 -1.47 -8.43
N SER A 46 7.72 -1.56 -7.15
CA SER A 46 8.54 -2.28 -6.17
C SER A 46 7.90 -3.64 -5.88
N GLU A 47 8.69 -4.71 -5.85
CA GLU A 47 8.23 -6.05 -5.43
C GLU A 47 7.55 -6.03 -4.04
N ASP A 48 7.95 -5.10 -3.17
CA ASP A 48 7.36 -4.92 -1.84
C ASP A 48 6.05 -4.09 -1.83
N MET A 49 5.47 -3.68 -2.97
CA MET A 49 4.34 -2.72 -3.04
C MET A 49 4.59 -1.36 -2.35
N THR A 50 5.84 -1.04 -2.02
CA THR A 50 6.22 0.24 -1.39
C THR A 50 6.03 1.44 -2.31
N VAL A 51 6.09 1.20 -3.62
CA VAL A 51 5.90 2.24 -4.65
C VAL A 51 4.96 1.69 -5.73
N CYS A 52 3.82 2.34 -5.85
CA CYS A 52 2.76 2.01 -6.80
C CYS A 52 2.43 3.25 -7.64
N TYR A 53 2.04 3.03 -8.88
CA TYR A 53 1.60 4.09 -9.79
C TYR A 53 0.20 3.78 -10.29
N ASP A 54 -0.64 4.80 -10.42
CA ASP A 54 -1.91 4.67 -11.13
C ASP A 54 -1.69 4.81 -12.64
N GLU A 55 -2.64 4.34 -13.45
CA GLU A 55 -2.66 4.50 -14.91
C GLU A 55 -2.48 5.96 -15.39
N ARG A 56 -2.80 6.95 -14.54
CA ARG A 56 -2.63 8.38 -14.82
C ARG A 56 -1.23 8.91 -14.47
N GLY A 57 -0.35 8.07 -13.92
CA GLY A 57 0.99 8.42 -13.46
C GLY A 57 1.04 9.04 -12.06
N ALA A 58 -0.03 8.93 -11.27
CA ALA A 58 0.00 9.35 -9.87
C ALA A 58 0.82 8.35 -9.05
N LYS A 59 1.77 8.85 -8.26
CA LYS A 59 2.66 8.03 -7.43
C LYS A 59 2.07 7.85 -6.03
N TYR A 60 2.04 6.60 -5.56
CA TYR A 60 1.60 6.21 -4.23
C TYR A 60 2.76 5.52 -3.53
N GLU A 61 3.16 6.06 -2.39
CA GLU A 61 4.27 5.52 -1.59
C GLU A 61 3.71 4.95 -0.29
N LEU A 62 3.84 3.64 -0.14
CA LEU A 62 3.40 2.90 1.04
C LEU A 62 4.62 2.55 1.89
N PRO A 63 4.66 3.00 3.15
CA PRO A 63 5.70 2.59 4.07
C PRO A 63 5.63 1.09 4.35
N LYS A 64 6.79 0.43 4.49
CA LYS A 64 6.86 -1.00 4.82
C LYS A 64 6.12 -1.37 6.10
N TYR A 65 6.00 -0.45 7.07
CA TYR A 65 5.25 -0.69 8.32
C TYR A 65 3.73 -0.79 8.13
N VAL A 66 3.20 -0.35 6.98
CA VAL A 66 1.77 -0.44 6.62
C VAL A 66 1.48 -1.76 5.90
N LEU A 67 2.47 -2.25 5.13
CA LEU A 67 2.39 -3.46 4.31
C LEU A 67 2.80 -4.73 5.07
N SER A 68 3.71 -4.60 6.02
CA SER A 68 4.17 -5.69 6.88
C SER A 68 4.16 -5.21 8.32
N GLU A 69 3.69 -6.06 9.23
CA GLU A 69 4.01 -5.88 10.64
C GLU A 69 5.54 -5.83 10.77
N PRO A 70 6.10 -4.92 11.58
CA PRO A 70 7.53 -4.85 11.78
C PRO A 70 7.98 -6.17 12.43
N VAL A 71 8.49 -7.10 11.63
CA VAL A 71 9.15 -8.33 12.11
C VAL A 71 10.46 -8.03 12.85
N ASN A 72 10.82 -6.75 12.98
CA ASN A 72 12.02 -6.29 13.67
C ASN A 72 11.72 -5.50 14.95
N MET A 73 10.79 -5.99 15.79
CA MET A 73 10.94 -5.78 17.23
C MET A 73 12.06 -6.67 17.73
N ILE A 74 13.30 -6.22 17.54
CA ILE A 74 14.40 -6.64 18.41
C ILE A 74 14.02 -6.10 19.80
N LYS A 75 13.42 -6.94 20.64
CA LYS A 75 13.63 -6.80 22.08
C LYS A 75 15.05 -7.28 22.30
N ASP A 76 15.96 -6.32 22.36
CA ASP A 76 17.30 -6.53 22.91
C ASP A 76 17.08 -6.83 24.40
N ASP A 77 17.39 -8.09 24.77
CA ASP A 77 17.48 -8.73 26.10
C ASP A 77 16.32 -8.52 27.12
#